data_AF-A0A7C5U2L8-F1
#
_entry.id   AF-A0A7C5U2L8-F1
#
_cell.length_a   1.000
_cell.length_b   1.000
_cell.length_c   1.000
_cell.angle_alpha   90.00
_cell.angle_beta   90.00
_cell.angle_gamma   90.00
#
_symmetry.space_group_name_H-M   'P 1'
#
loop_
_entity.id
_entity.type
_entity.pdbx_description
1 polymer ?
#
loop_
_entity_poly.entity_id
_entity_poly.type
_entity_poly.pdbx_seq_one_letter_code
_entity_poly.pdbx_strand_id
1 'polypeptide(L)'
;MGLERSRESPGASAVNVLELRPGMENVTVRVKVLSVGKPRVIETKKGTRTISNAVVGDNTGRVEAVLWGERTTSLKEGDVVEISGAWVTEFRGKVQLNIGKSTSIMRLPEDTIQGEIPEKEPTAPPGLQRRFPPRRPGGRSRRGGSYE
;
A
#
# COMPACT_ATOMS: atom_id res chain seq x y z
N MET A 1 32.57 14.39 -21.04
CA MET A 1 32.37 13.68 -19.76
C MET A 1 30.89 13.38 -19.60
N GLY A 2 30.40 12.33 -20.26
CA GLY A 2 29.05 11.82 -20.05
C GLY A 2 29.15 10.71 -19.01
N LEU A 3 28.54 10.91 -17.84
CA LEU A 3 28.50 9.87 -16.81
C LEU A 3 27.62 8.73 -17.33
N GLU A 4 28.30 7.68 -17.77
CA GLU A 4 27.74 6.38 -18.11
C GLU A 4 27.18 5.78 -16.81
N ARG A 5 25.88 6.00 -16.55
CA ARG A 5 25.16 5.27 -15.49
C ARG A 5 24.98 3.83 -15.95
N SER A 6 26.04 3.07 -15.77
CA SER A 6 26.08 1.63 -15.96
C SER A 6 25.20 0.92 -14.93
N ARG A 7 24.48 -0.09 -15.44
CA ARG A 7 23.85 -1.23 -14.76
C ARG A 7 22.55 -0.97 -14.01
N GLU A 8 21.44 -1.10 -14.74
CA GLU A 8 20.24 -1.76 -14.21
C GLU A 8 19.97 -3.00 -15.06
N SER A 9 20.42 -4.16 -14.59
CA SER A 9 20.00 -5.44 -15.17
C SER A 9 18.52 -5.70 -14.86
N PRO A 10 17.74 -6.26 -15.79
CA PRO A 10 16.29 -6.37 -15.70
C PRO A 10 15.89 -7.51 -14.77
N GLY A 11 15.64 -7.17 -13.50
CA GLY A 11 14.95 -8.03 -12.56
C GLY A 11 13.86 -7.21 -11.89
N ALA A 12 12.70 -7.08 -12.55
CA ALA A 12 11.53 -6.29 -12.16
C ALA A 12 11.85 -4.82 -11.80
N SER A 13 11.50 -3.89 -12.69
CA SER A 13 11.66 -2.44 -12.47
C SER A 13 11.14 -2.03 -11.09
N ALA A 14 12.05 -1.71 -10.17
CA ALA A 14 11.69 -1.25 -8.84
C ALA A 14 11.03 0.13 -8.96
N VAL A 15 9.84 0.27 -8.39
CA VAL A 15 9.04 1.49 -8.41
C VAL A 15 9.37 2.32 -7.18
N ASN A 16 9.47 3.63 -7.35
CA ASN A 16 9.68 4.56 -6.24
C ASN A 16 8.42 4.66 -5.35
N VAL A 17 8.58 4.88 -4.05
CA VAL A 17 7.45 5.00 -3.11
C VAL A 17 6.48 6.11 -3.50
N LEU A 18 6.98 7.26 -3.97
CA LEU A 18 6.10 8.35 -4.42
C LEU A 18 5.30 8.05 -5.69
N GLU A 19 5.73 7.08 -6.49
CA GLU A 19 5.05 6.71 -7.73
C GLU A 19 3.98 5.62 -7.52
N LEU A 20 3.87 5.11 -6.29
CA LEU A 20 2.86 4.12 -5.93
C LEU A 20 1.45 4.70 -6.07
N ARG A 21 0.62 4.02 -6.85
CA ARG A 21 -0.78 4.39 -7.10
C ARG A 21 -1.71 3.27 -6.65
N PRO A 22 -2.88 3.62 -6.08
CA PRO A 22 -3.91 2.63 -5.78
C PRO A 22 -4.28 1.80 -7.02
N GLY A 23 -4.40 0.49 -6.86
CA GLY A 23 -4.72 -0.44 -7.94
C GLY A 23 -3.52 -1.03 -8.66
N MET A 24 -2.29 -0.63 -8.30
CA MET A 24 -1.09 -1.34 -8.76
C MET A 24 -0.95 -2.70 -8.08
N GLU A 25 -0.63 -3.73 -8.85
CA GLU A 25 -0.42 -5.10 -8.40
C GLU A 25 0.95 -5.59 -8.87
N ASN A 26 1.52 -6.59 -8.18
CA ASN A 26 2.84 -7.15 -8.47
C ASN A 26 3.97 -6.10 -8.50
N VAL A 27 3.90 -5.10 -7.63
CA VAL A 27 4.93 -4.05 -7.56
C VAL A 27 6.17 -4.56 -6.84
N THR A 28 7.32 -4.11 -7.32
CA THR A 28 8.62 -4.27 -6.65
C THR A 28 9.06 -2.93 -6.12
N VAL A 29 9.42 -2.85 -4.83
CA VAL A 29 9.90 -1.62 -4.19
C VAL A 29 11.12 -1.91 -3.32
N ARG A 30 12.05 -0.96 -3.26
CA ARG A 30 13.22 -1.01 -2.38
C ARG A 30 13.06 0.05 -1.31
N VAL A 31 12.91 -0.38 -0.06
CA VAL A 31 12.55 0.51 1.03
C VAL A 31 13.29 0.15 2.31
N LYS A 32 13.55 1.15 3.12
CA LYS A 32 14.01 0.98 4.50
C LYS A 32 12.81 0.97 5.42
N VAL A 33 12.82 0.06 6.38
CA VAL A 33 11.80 -0.04 7.40
C VAL A 33 12.08 1.00 8.47
N LEU A 34 11.20 2.00 8.57
CA LEU A 34 11.29 3.08 9.56
C LEU A 34 10.70 2.68 10.90
N SER A 35 9.60 1.92 10.88
CA SER A 35 9.02 1.36 12.10
C SER A 35 8.12 0.18 11.81
N VAL A 36 8.01 -0.75 12.76
CA VAL A 36 7.13 -1.92 12.67
C VAL A 36 6.22 -1.95 13.90
N GLY A 37 4.91 -1.92 13.65
CA GLY A 37 3.87 -2.07 14.65
C GLY A 37 3.73 -3.51 15.14
N LYS A 38 3.00 -3.67 16.25
CA LYS A 38 2.70 -5.00 16.79
C LYS A 38 1.65 -5.71 15.92
N PRO A 39 1.78 -7.02 15.68
CA PRO A 39 0.73 -7.81 15.05
C PRO A 39 -0.58 -7.67 15.83
N ARG A 40 -1.66 -7.41 15.12
CA ARG A 40 -3.02 -7.31 15.67
C ARG A 40 -3.99 -8.12 14.83
N VAL A 41 -5.07 -8.56 15.46
CA VAL A 41 -6.12 -9.34 14.82
C VAL A 41 -7.23 -8.40 14.35
N ILE A 42 -7.65 -8.56 13.10
CA ILE A 42 -8.75 -7.83 12.48
C ILE A 42 -9.83 -8.79 11.99
N GLU A 43 -11.08 -8.34 12.03
CA GLU A 43 -12.19 -9.05 11.39
C GLU A 43 -12.34 -8.58 9.95
N THR A 44 -12.31 -9.52 9.02
CA THR A 44 -12.58 -9.26 7.61
C THR A 44 -13.85 -9.99 7.18
N LYS A 45 -14.43 -9.62 6.03
CA LYS A 45 -15.59 -10.32 5.46
C LYS A 45 -15.37 -11.82 5.23
N LYS A 46 -14.12 -12.26 5.15
CA LYS A 46 -13.72 -13.67 4.95
C LYS A 46 -13.24 -14.34 6.24
N GLY A 47 -13.44 -13.71 7.39
CA GLY A 47 -13.03 -14.19 8.71
C GLY A 47 -11.88 -13.38 9.31
N THR A 48 -11.44 -13.84 10.47
CA THR A 48 -10.39 -13.23 11.28
C THR A 48 -9.02 -13.34 10.61
N ARG A 49 -8.26 -12.24 10.54
CA ARG A 49 -6.90 -12.21 10.00
C ARG A 49 -5.97 -11.43 10.90
N THR A 50 -4.71 -11.85 10.97
CA THR A 50 -3.65 -11.10 11.65
C THR A 50 -2.99 -10.15 10.65
N ILE A 51 -2.79 -8.89 11.06
CA ILE A 51 -2.05 -7.89 10.30
C ILE A 51 -1.04 -7.18 11.18
N SER A 52 -0.02 -6.59 10.58
CA SER A 52 0.90 -5.65 11.23
C SER A 52 1.07 -4.44 10.32
N ASN A 53 1.11 -3.26 10.93
CA ASN A 53 1.34 -2.01 10.22
C ASN A 53 2.83 -1.66 10.35
N ALA A 54 3.50 -1.37 9.27
CA ALA A 54 4.86 -0.86 9.25
C ALA A 54 4.91 0.45 8.46
N VAL A 55 5.88 1.30 8.77
CA VAL A 55 6.20 2.47 7.97
C VAL A 55 7.49 2.15 7.24
N VAL A 56 7.46 2.25 5.91
CA VAL A 56 8.62 2.01 5.06
C VAL A 56 8.84 3.22 4.16
N GLY A 57 10.08 3.48 3.77
CA GLY A 57 10.35 4.58 2.86
C GLY A 57 11.68 4.45 2.15
N ASP A 58 11.80 5.23 1.08
CA ASP A 58 13.02 5.39 0.30
C ASP A 58 13.37 6.88 0.19
N ASN A 59 14.38 7.21 -0.61
CA ASN A 59 14.83 8.59 -0.82
C ASN A 59 13.76 9.52 -1.44
N THR A 60 12.72 8.98 -2.04
CA THR A 60 11.58 9.71 -2.60
C THR A 60 10.52 10.04 -1.56
N GLY A 61 10.25 9.15 -0.60
CA GLY A 61 9.17 9.31 0.37
C GLY A 61 8.95 8.10 1.27
N ARG A 62 7.89 8.16 2.08
CA ARG A 62 7.45 7.09 2.98
C ARG A 62 6.01 6.68 2.73
N VAL A 63 5.70 5.41 2.97
CA VAL A 63 4.36 4.84 2.82
C VAL A 63 4.07 3.86 3.95
N GLU A 64 2.80 3.76 4.30
CA GLU A 64 2.34 2.72 5.23
C GLU A 64 2.30 1.37 4.51
N ALA A 65 3.02 0.39 5.06
CA ALA A 65 2.97 -0.99 4.67
C ALA A 65 2.07 -1.81 5.62
N VAL A 66 1.24 -2.68 5.05
CA VAL A 66 0.38 -3.61 5.80
C VAL A 66 0.85 -5.03 5.51
N LEU A 67 1.39 -5.67 6.54
CA LEU A 67 1.82 -7.06 6.49
C LEU A 67 0.65 -7.95 6.88
N TRP A 68 0.39 -8.98 6.09
CA TRP A 68 -0.74 -9.89 6.27
C TRP A 68 -0.28 -11.27 6.73
N GLY A 69 -0.99 -11.84 7.70
CA GLY A 69 -0.84 -13.22 8.16
C GLY A 69 0.56 -13.51 8.68
N GLU A 70 1.22 -14.53 8.14
CA GLU A 70 2.55 -14.97 8.56
C GLU A 70 3.64 -13.93 8.28
N ARG A 71 3.38 -12.96 7.39
CA ARG A 71 4.35 -11.90 7.08
C ARG A 71 4.49 -10.86 8.18
N THR A 72 3.61 -10.82 9.18
CA THR A 72 3.61 -9.78 10.22
C THR A 72 4.90 -9.69 11.05
N THR A 73 5.73 -10.73 11.03
CA THR A 73 7.03 -10.81 11.72
C THR A 73 8.22 -10.82 10.76
N SER A 74 7.99 -10.63 9.46
CA SER A 74 9.04 -10.72 8.44
C SER A 74 9.92 -9.47 8.33
N LEU A 75 9.42 -8.31 8.79
CA LEU A 75 10.16 -7.04 8.76
C LEU A 75 10.62 -6.65 10.17
N LYS A 76 11.77 -5.98 10.23
CA LYS A 76 12.31 -5.35 11.44
C LYS A 76 12.61 -3.88 11.17
N GLU A 77 12.47 -3.06 12.19
CA GLU A 77 12.86 -1.65 12.15
C GLU A 77 14.36 -1.53 11.83
N GLY A 78 14.72 -0.63 10.92
CA GLY A 78 16.09 -0.42 10.44
C GLY A 78 16.48 -1.23 9.20
N ASP A 79 15.81 -2.36 8.92
CA ASP A 79 16.16 -3.22 7.78
C ASP A 79 15.92 -2.50 6.44
N VAL A 80 16.84 -2.69 5.49
CA VAL A 80 16.60 -2.33 4.08
C VAL A 80 16.16 -3.58 3.33
N VAL A 81 15.02 -3.51 2.66
CA VAL A 81 14.40 -4.66 2.00
C VAL A 81 13.91 -4.31 0.59
N GLU A 82 14.05 -5.28 -0.31
CA GLU A 82 13.34 -5.33 -1.57
C GLU A 82 12.07 -6.18 -1.38
N ILE A 83 10.92 -5.58 -1.65
CA ILE A 83 9.62 -6.24 -1.56
C ILE A 83 9.11 -6.39 -2.97
N SER A 84 8.94 -7.63 -3.43
CA SER A 84 8.48 -7.98 -4.77
C SER A 84 7.13 -8.67 -4.73
N GLY A 85 6.26 -8.34 -5.68
CA GLY A 85 4.91 -8.92 -5.77
C GLY A 85 3.88 -8.27 -4.85
N ALA A 86 4.20 -7.12 -4.25
CA ALA A 86 3.27 -6.39 -3.39
C ALA A 86 2.13 -5.76 -4.18
N TRP A 87 1.07 -5.32 -3.50
CA TRP A 87 -0.04 -4.60 -4.12
C TRP A 87 -0.38 -3.33 -3.37
N VAL A 88 -0.86 -2.33 -4.09
CA VAL A 88 -1.10 -0.99 -3.58
C VAL A 88 -2.61 -0.74 -3.52
N THR A 89 -3.10 -0.35 -2.35
CA THR A 89 -4.51 -0.03 -2.12
C THR A 89 -4.68 1.38 -1.58
N GLU A 90 -5.82 2.01 -1.86
CA GLU A 90 -6.22 3.21 -1.14
C GLU A 90 -7.05 2.84 0.10
N PHE A 91 -6.65 3.31 1.27
CA PHE A 91 -7.42 3.21 2.49
C PHE A 91 -7.57 4.59 3.12
N ARG A 92 -8.83 5.04 3.29
CA ARG A 92 -9.17 6.37 3.84
C ARG A 92 -8.44 7.53 3.14
N GLY A 93 -8.27 7.44 1.82
CA GLY A 93 -7.56 8.46 1.03
C GLY A 93 -6.04 8.42 1.13
N LYS A 94 -5.46 7.41 1.80
CA LYS A 94 -4.01 7.18 1.84
C LYS A 94 -3.64 5.98 1.00
N VAL A 95 -2.51 6.08 0.31
CA VAL A 95 -1.88 4.95 -0.40
C VAL A 95 -1.25 4.03 0.63
N GLN A 96 -1.56 2.74 0.55
CA GLN A 96 -1.01 1.70 1.42
C GLN A 96 -0.41 0.58 0.57
N LEU A 97 0.82 0.19 0.92
CA LEU A 97 1.48 -0.97 0.36
C LEU A 97 1.07 -2.22 1.15
N ASN A 98 0.70 -3.30 0.48
CA ASN A 98 0.28 -4.52 1.16
C ASN A 98 1.24 -5.67 0.84
N ILE A 99 1.60 -6.40 1.88
CA ILE A 99 2.60 -7.48 1.87
C ILE A 99 1.91 -8.76 2.36
N GLY A 100 1.87 -9.79 1.53
CA GLY A 100 1.06 -10.98 1.77
C GLY A 100 1.78 -12.30 1.52
N LYS A 101 1.02 -13.39 1.38
CA LYS A 101 1.60 -14.72 1.15
C LYS A 101 2.42 -14.78 -0.14
N SER A 102 1.90 -14.17 -1.21
CA SER A 102 2.52 -14.17 -2.54
C SER A 102 3.64 -13.15 -2.72
N THR A 103 3.98 -12.37 -1.70
CA THR A 103 5.05 -11.38 -1.79
C THR A 103 6.37 -11.97 -1.34
N SER A 104 7.44 -11.64 -2.07
CA SER A 104 8.82 -12.00 -1.71
C SER A 104 9.49 -10.81 -1.03
N ILE A 105 10.21 -11.07 0.05
CA ILE A 105 10.96 -10.06 0.80
C ILE A 105 12.42 -10.48 0.78
N MET A 106 13.29 -9.64 0.24
CA MET A 106 14.73 -9.86 0.19
C MET A 106 15.42 -8.75 0.99
N ARG A 107 16.25 -9.12 1.97
CA ARG A 107 17.05 -8.13 2.70
C ARG A 107 18.20 -7.66 1.82
N LEU A 108 18.37 -6.37 1.75
CA LEU A 108 19.44 -5.71 1.03
C LEU A 108 20.45 -5.10 2.01
N PRO A 109 21.70 -4.86 1.58
CA PRO A 109 22.67 -4.14 2.39
C PRO A 109 22.17 -2.72 2.69
N GLU A 110 22.46 -2.26 3.90
CA GLU A 110 22.05 -0.95 4.46
C GLU A 110 22.48 0.22 3.56
N ASP A 111 23.61 0.04 2.88
CA ASP A 111 24.20 0.96 1.89
C ASP A 111 23.32 1.22 0.66
N THR A 112 22.25 0.45 0.44
CA THR A 112 21.36 0.64 -0.72
C THR A 112 20.55 1.93 -0.62
N ILE A 113 20.18 2.34 0.60
CA ILE A 113 19.43 3.58 0.85
C ILE A 113 20.25 4.46 1.79
N GLN A 114 21.11 5.28 1.19
CA GLN A 114 21.85 6.34 1.88
C GLN A 114 21.05 7.64 1.82
N GLY A 115 20.62 8.15 2.98
CA GLY A 115 19.98 9.46 3.09
C GLY A 115 18.84 9.54 4.10
N GLU A 116 18.41 10.76 4.39
CA GLU A 116 17.20 11.02 5.15
C GLU A 116 15.97 10.67 4.31
N ILE A 117 15.11 9.80 4.84
CA ILE A 117 13.85 9.45 4.18
C ILE A 117 12.88 10.60 4.41
N PRO A 118 12.49 11.33 3.35
CA PRO A 118 11.61 12.47 3.51
C PRO A 118 10.23 12.02 3.99
N GLU A 119 9.59 12.85 4.80
CA GLU A 119 8.26 12.59 5.36
C GLU A 119 7.11 12.59 4.33
N LYS A 120 7.43 12.75 3.04
CA LYS A 120 6.47 12.84 1.93
C LYS A 120 5.73 11.52 1.75
N GLU A 121 4.41 11.56 1.84
CA GLU A 121 3.53 10.41 1.57
C GLU A 121 3.01 10.46 0.12
N PRO A 122 2.89 9.31 -0.58
CA PRO A 122 2.21 9.24 -1.86
C PRO A 122 0.76 9.70 -1.70
N THR A 123 0.41 10.80 -2.39
CA THR A 123 -0.93 11.38 -2.33
C THR A 123 -1.85 10.62 -3.26
N ALA A 124 -2.89 9.97 -2.72
CA ALA A 124 -3.96 9.43 -3.55
C ALA A 124 -4.70 10.61 -4.21
N PRO A 125 -4.98 10.57 -5.53
CA PRO A 125 -5.67 11.66 -6.20
C PRO A 125 -7.02 11.92 -5.51
N PRO A 126 -7.32 13.17 -5.10
CA PRO A 126 -8.58 13.48 -4.46
C PRO A 126 -9.73 13.23 -5.44
N GLY A 127 -10.54 12.20 -5.22
CA GLY A 127 -11.74 12.02 -6.05
C GLY A 127 -12.32 10.61 -6.21
N LEU A 128 -11.69 9.54 -5.70
CA LEU A 128 -12.29 8.20 -5.78
C LEU A 128 -13.17 7.86 -4.56
N GLN A 129 -13.61 8.88 -3.81
CA GLN A 129 -14.88 8.77 -3.09
C GLN A 129 -15.94 8.51 -4.15
N ARG A 130 -16.30 7.23 -4.29
CA ARG A 130 -17.46 6.78 -5.03
C ARG A 130 -18.55 7.79 -4.75
N ARG A 131 -18.83 8.64 -5.75
CA ARG A 131 -20.08 9.39 -5.88
C ARG A 131 -21.14 8.31 -6.04
N PHE A 132 -21.44 7.59 -4.97
CA PHE A 132 -22.68 6.87 -4.87
C PHE A 132 -23.71 7.98 -5.03
N PRO A 133 -24.48 8.02 -6.13
CA PRO A 133 -25.57 8.96 -6.21
C PRO A 133 -26.40 8.76 -4.93
N PRO A 134 -26.83 9.84 -4.27
CA PRO A 134 -27.68 9.70 -3.10
C PRO A 134 -28.82 8.76 -3.48
N ARG A 135 -29.01 7.69 -2.71
CA ARG A 135 -30.16 6.81 -2.87
C ARG A 135 -31.38 7.72 -2.78
N ARG A 136 -32.01 7.99 -3.94
CA ARG A 136 -33.29 8.70 -3.98
C ARG A 136 -34.21 8.00 -3.00
N PRO A 137 -34.71 8.66 -1.95
CA PRO A 137 -35.75 8.07 -1.12
C PRO A 137 -36.91 7.75 -2.06
N GLY A 138 -37.27 6.47 -2.16
CA GLY A 138 -38.45 6.04 -2.90
C GLY A 138 -39.66 6.80 -2.35
N GLY A 139 -40.10 7.80 -3.10
CA GLY A 139 -41.29 8.56 -2.77
C GLY A 139 -42.47 7.60 -2.72
N ARG A 140 -43.08 7.48 -1.55
CA ARG A 140 -44.47 7.01 -1.42
C ARG A 140 -45.35 7.91 -2.28
N SER A 141 -45.64 7.47 -3.50
CA SER A 141 -46.79 7.99 -4.22
C SER A 141 -48.01 7.21 -3.76
N ARG A 142 -48.82 7.87 -2.94
CA ARG A 142 -50.19 7.49 -2.63
C ARG A 142 -50.94 7.29 -3.95
N ARG A 143 -51.57 6.13 -4.13
CA ARG A 143 -52.63 5.96 -5.11
C ARG A 143 -53.87 5.48 -4.37
N GLY A 144 -54.74 6.43 -4.06
CA GLY A 144 -56.16 6.15 -3.90
C GLY A 144 -56.75 5.78 -5.26
N GLY A 145 -57.79 4.96 -5.24
CA GLY A 145 -58.51 4.53 -6.43
C GLY A 145 -59.61 3.55 -6.05
N SER A 146 -60.78 4.11 -5.77
CA SER A 146 -62.06 3.45 -5.50
C SER A 146 -62.49 2.53 -6.63
N TYR A 147 -63.28 1.51 -6.30
CA TYR A 147 -64.38 1.04 -7.15
C TYR A 147 -65.55 0.61 -6.26
N GLU A 148 -66.75 0.94 -6.71
CA GLU A 148 -68.07 0.60 -6.17
C GLU A 148 -68.38 -0.91 -6.30
#